data_AF-A0A165MB51-F1
#
_entry.id   AF-A0A165MB51-F1
#
_cell.length_a   1.000
_cell.length_b   1.000
_cell.length_c   1.000
_cell.angle_alpha   90.00
_cell.angle_beta   90.00
_cell.angle_gamma   90.00
#
_symmetry.space_group_name_H-M   'P 1'
#
loop_
_entity.id
_entity.type
_entity.pdbx_description
1 polymer ?
#
loop_
_entity_poly.entity_id
_entity_poly.type
_entity_poly.pdbx_seq_one_letter_code
_entity_poly.pdbx_strand_id
1 'polypeptide(L)'
;MVLSKHLNADNLMKDARDHPNRKHVHSSTNHQIMHPYGARYGTELIPKYKLPRKGTTADATYQLIHDELTLDGTPSLNLASFVHTWMPRQADQLMMENISKNLIDQDEYPMTQVIHTRCISILADLWHAPHSSSAVGTATTGSSEAIQLGGLAMKRLWQEKRKAAGKSIHEPGPNIVMGANAQVALEKFARYFDVEARLVPISEESKYRLDAKKAMEYVDENTIGVYVILGSTYTGHYEPVEEMARLLDEYEAKTGISVPIHVDGASGGFIAPFATPNLKWDFRIPRVVSINTSGHKFGLSYVGVGWVVWRSTEYLPKDLIFELHYLGSVEYSFSLNFSRPAHPIIAQYFNFLHLGYEGYRAVALDDLKNARLLSRALEKTGMFTVLSDIHRPADGILNAAKQTFDQEDIESYVPGLPVVAFRFTESFKAENPDVQQVWVQTLLRAKGWIVPNYELAPGLQDVQILRVVVRESVSAVMIDRLVADIIEITEQLAKTDSPVHALNTLEHRKTVEGYHGKLDAGSGSKSSGTYAKQC
;
A
#
# COMPACT_ATOMS: atom_id res chain seq x y z
N MET A 1 16.72 9.86 15.31
CA MET A 1 18.02 9.31 15.72
C MET A 1 17.98 9.06 17.23
N VAL A 2 17.86 7.81 17.68
CA VAL A 2 17.93 7.49 19.11
C VAL A 2 19.34 6.97 19.41
N LEU A 3 20.01 7.63 20.34
CA LEU A 3 21.33 7.29 20.87
C LEU A 3 21.24 6.04 21.77
N SER A 4 21.29 4.83 21.19
CA SER A 4 21.64 3.61 21.92
C SER A 4 23.12 3.25 21.67
N LYS A 5 24.04 4.17 21.96
CA LYS A 5 25.47 4.03 21.57
C LYS A 5 26.40 3.37 22.60
N HIS A 6 25.88 2.74 23.65
CA HIS A 6 26.77 2.19 24.70
C HIS A 6 26.76 0.67 24.85
N LEU A 7 25.79 -0.06 24.29
CA LEU A 7 25.73 -1.52 24.38
C LEU A 7 25.61 -2.12 22.98
N ASN A 8 26.66 -2.80 22.53
CA ASN A 8 26.63 -3.58 21.30
C ASN A 8 26.14 -4.99 21.66
N ALA A 9 24.92 -5.33 21.23
CA ALA A 9 24.29 -6.62 21.53
C ALA A 9 25.15 -7.81 21.06
N ASP A 10 25.81 -7.70 19.90
CA ASP A 10 26.70 -8.77 19.42
C ASP A 10 27.95 -8.92 20.31
N ASN A 11 28.52 -7.82 20.83
CA ASN A 11 29.61 -7.88 21.81
C ASN A 11 29.14 -8.48 23.13
N LEU A 12 27.98 -8.07 23.65
CA LEU A 12 27.40 -8.64 24.88
C LEU A 12 27.13 -10.13 24.73
N MET A 13 26.53 -10.56 23.61
CA MET A 13 26.27 -11.97 23.31
C MET A 13 27.56 -12.77 23.07
N LYS A 14 28.67 -12.11 22.73
CA LYS A 14 29.99 -12.73 22.62
C LYS A 14 30.66 -12.88 23.99
N ASP A 15 30.56 -11.85 24.83
CA ASP A 15 31.14 -11.82 26.17
C ASP A 15 30.39 -12.72 27.16
N ALA A 16 29.08 -12.88 26.98
CA ALA A 16 28.21 -13.74 27.79
C ALA A 16 28.29 -15.24 27.44
N ARG A 17 29.18 -15.65 26.53
CA ARG A 17 29.34 -17.07 26.18
C ARG A 17 30.13 -17.81 27.26
N ASP A 18 29.67 -19.01 27.61
CA ASP A 18 30.42 -19.90 28.50
C ASP A 18 31.78 -20.25 27.87
N HIS A 19 32.87 -19.83 28.53
CA HIS A 19 34.28 -20.02 28.18
C HIS A 19 34.80 -19.32 26.90
N PRO A 20 35.21 -18.03 26.99
CA PRO A 20 35.84 -17.35 25.86
C PRO A 20 37.27 -17.86 25.52
N ASN A 21 37.94 -18.59 26.43
CA ASN A 21 39.38 -18.90 26.33
C ASN A 21 39.80 -20.28 26.91
N ARG A 22 39.09 -21.38 26.60
CA ARG A 22 39.70 -22.72 26.74
C ARG A 22 39.84 -23.36 25.37
N LYS A 23 41.11 -23.46 24.92
CA LYS A 23 41.51 -24.40 23.88
C LYS A 23 41.13 -25.80 24.34
N HIS A 24 39.94 -26.27 24.01
CA HIS A 24 39.65 -27.69 24.01
C HIS A 24 40.55 -28.32 22.95
N VAL A 25 41.48 -29.13 23.45
CA VAL A 25 42.38 -29.94 22.65
C VAL A 25 41.57 -30.74 21.63
N HIS A 26 42.05 -30.70 20.38
CA HIS A 26 41.46 -31.31 19.20
C HIS A 26 40.96 -32.74 19.44
N SER A 27 39.68 -32.95 19.11
CA SER A 27 39.25 -34.11 18.35
C SER A 27 39.03 -33.64 16.92
N SER A 28 39.66 -34.30 15.95
CA SER A 28 39.66 -33.97 14.52
C SER A 28 38.33 -34.20 13.80
N THR A 29 37.21 -34.35 14.53
CA THR A 29 35.88 -34.61 13.96
C THR A 29 34.73 -33.81 14.60
N ASN A 30 34.98 -32.88 15.52
CA ASN A 30 33.87 -32.11 16.12
C ASN A 30 33.32 -31.02 15.19
N HIS A 31 32.25 -31.34 14.49
CA HIS A 31 31.38 -30.43 13.77
C HIS A 31 29.94 -30.65 14.23
N GLN A 32 29.23 -29.61 14.67
CA GLN A 32 27.79 -29.75 14.95
C GLN A 32 27.01 -28.50 14.56
N ILE A 33 26.42 -28.52 13.35
CA ILE A 33 25.16 -27.82 13.10
C ILE A 33 24.07 -28.89 13.11
N MET A 34 23.18 -28.85 14.11
CA MET A 34 21.79 -29.29 14.03
C MET A 34 21.02 -28.38 15.01
N HIS A 35 19.85 -27.80 14.70
CA HIS A 35 18.58 -28.44 15.11
C HIS A 35 17.30 -27.60 14.85
N PRO A 36 16.17 -28.32 14.68
CA PRO A 36 14.82 -28.06 15.21
C PRO A 36 14.64 -28.81 16.55
N TYR A 37 14.92 -28.20 17.69
CA TYR A 37 14.59 -28.75 19.03
C TYR A 37 15.42 -29.92 19.60
N GLY A 38 16.62 -30.19 19.09
CA GLY A 38 17.67 -30.89 19.85
C GLY A 38 18.43 -29.96 20.79
N ALA A 39 17.74 -29.26 21.70
CA ALA A 39 18.40 -28.51 22.78
C ALA A 39 19.33 -29.40 23.64
N ARG A 40 19.23 -30.72 23.51
CA ARG A 40 20.12 -31.74 24.08
C ARG A 40 21.47 -31.89 23.33
N TYR A 41 21.64 -31.30 22.15
CA TYR A 41 22.78 -31.56 21.25
C TYR A 41 23.42 -30.30 20.60
N GLY A 42 22.97 -29.08 20.92
CA GLY A 42 23.68 -27.85 20.53
C GLY A 42 22.82 -26.58 20.48
N THR A 43 23.44 -25.43 20.75
CA THR A 43 22.85 -24.07 20.71
C THR A 43 23.67 -23.11 19.83
N GLU A 44 24.43 -23.65 18.87
CA GLU A 44 25.27 -22.82 18.00
C GLU A 44 24.43 -21.81 17.23
N LEU A 45 24.91 -20.56 17.17
CA LEU A 45 24.22 -19.47 16.47
C LEU A 45 24.23 -19.70 14.95
N ILE A 46 23.14 -19.28 14.30
CA ILE A 46 23.04 -19.21 12.84
C ILE A 46 24.20 -18.33 12.30
N PRO A 47 24.96 -18.78 11.28
CA PRO A 47 26.04 -17.98 10.69
C PRO A 47 25.54 -16.64 10.14
N LYS A 48 26.02 -15.53 10.73
CA LYS A 48 25.58 -14.17 10.34
C LYS A 48 26.45 -13.49 9.27
N TYR A 49 27.77 -13.74 9.27
CA TYR A 49 28.73 -12.91 8.52
C TYR A 49 29.53 -13.66 7.46
N LYS A 50 29.49 -15.00 7.47
CA LYS A 50 30.24 -15.85 6.54
C LYS A 50 29.37 -17.04 6.16
N LEU A 51 29.43 -17.42 4.88
CA LEU A 51 28.85 -18.68 4.43
C LEU A 51 29.47 -19.83 5.23
N PRO A 52 28.67 -20.73 5.83
CA PRO A 52 29.21 -21.85 6.58
C PRO A 52 30.00 -22.79 5.66
N ARG A 53 31.09 -23.37 6.18
CA ARG A 53 31.92 -24.32 5.41
C ARG A 53 31.19 -25.63 5.07
N LYS A 54 30.14 -25.96 5.81
CA LYS A 54 29.29 -27.15 5.62
C LYS A 54 27.82 -26.73 5.78
N GLY A 55 26.94 -27.34 4.99
CA GLY A 55 25.49 -27.17 5.14
C GLY A 55 24.92 -27.97 6.30
N THR A 56 23.62 -27.83 6.52
CA THR A 56 22.82 -28.65 7.46
C THR A 56 21.63 -29.27 6.71
N THR A 57 20.82 -30.08 7.38
CA THR A 57 19.65 -30.73 6.77
C THR A 57 18.59 -29.70 6.36
N ALA A 58 17.74 -30.06 5.38
CA ALA A 58 16.64 -29.21 4.95
C ALA A 58 15.68 -28.89 6.12
N ASP A 59 15.33 -29.88 6.94
CA ASP A 59 14.46 -29.71 8.11
C ASP A 59 15.04 -28.75 9.15
N ALA A 60 16.35 -28.88 9.44
CA ALA A 60 17.05 -27.98 10.35
C ALA A 60 17.09 -26.55 9.81
N THR A 61 17.38 -26.41 8.51
CA THR A 61 17.39 -25.11 7.84
C THR A 61 16.00 -24.46 7.87
N TYR A 62 14.95 -25.24 7.56
CA TYR A 62 13.58 -24.77 7.60
C TYR A 62 13.21 -24.28 8.99
N GLN A 63 13.40 -25.07 10.05
CA GLN A 63 12.99 -24.65 11.39
C GLN A 63 13.77 -23.42 11.86
N LEU A 64 15.08 -23.35 11.63
CA LEU A 64 15.89 -22.21 12.04
C LEU A 64 15.40 -20.90 11.41
N ILE A 65 15.13 -20.92 10.11
CA ILE A 65 14.60 -19.75 9.39
C ILE A 65 13.14 -19.47 9.82
N HIS A 66 12.33 -20.53 9.95
CA HIS A 66 10.93 -20.41 10.37
C HIS A 66 10.82 -19.75 11.75
N ASP A 67 11.66 -20.16 12.73
CA ASP A 67 11.67 -19.59 14.08
C ASP A 67 12.06 -18.12 14.07
N GLU A 68 13.05 -17.72 13.25
CA GLU A 68 13.42 -16.31 13.07
C GLU A 68 12.26 -15.50 12.45
N LEU A 69 11.59 -16.05 11.44
CA LEU A 69 10.44 -15.41 10.79
C LEU A 69 9.21 -15.32 11.69
N THR A 70 9.10 -16.12 12.77
CA THR A 70 7.99 -15.96 13.75
C THR A 70 8.05 -14.63 14.52
N LEU A 71 9.18 -13.93 14.46
CA LEU A 71 9.36 -12.60 15.07
C LEU A 71 8.76 -11.46 14.23
N ASP A 72 8.39 -11.73 12.97
CA ASP A 72 7.70 -10.75 12.15
C ASP A 72 6.27 -10.47 12.64
N GLY A 73 5.75 -9.31 12.27
CA GLY A 73 4.36 -8.97 12.56
C GLY A 73 3.39 -9.77 11.70
N THR A 74 2.24 -10.14 12.27
CA THR A 74 1.19 -10.87 11.54
C THR A 74 0.61 -10.03 10.39
N PRO A 75 0.63 -10.50 9.13
CA PRO A 75 0.15 -9.72 7.98
C PRO A 75 -1.32 -9.28 8.05
N SER A 76 -2.20 -10.11 8.63
CA SER A 76 -3.62 -9.76 8.80
C SER A 76 -3.85 -8.60 9.77
N LEU A 77 -2.96 -8.39 10.74
CA LEU A 77 -3.00 -7.25 11.67
C LEU A 77 -2.19 -6.04 11.16
N ASN A 78 -1.57 -6.17 9.98
CA ASN A 78 -0.85 -5.09 9.34
C ASN A 78 -1.80 -4.12 8.64
N LEU A 79 -2.26 -3.10 9.35
CA LEU A 79 -3.15 -2.07 8.80
C LEU A 79 -2.39 -0.88 8.19
N ALA A 80 -1.05 -0.93 8.23
CA ALA A 80 -0.18 0.03 7.56
C ALA A 80 -0.13 -0.22 6.06
N SER A 81 -0.04 -1.48 5.64
CA SER A 81 0.22 -1.83 4.24
C SER A 81 -1.01 -1.69 3.35
N PHE A 82 -0.80 -1.26 2.11
CA PHE A 82 -1.79 -1.42 1.04
C PHE A 82 -1.71 -2.78 0.34
N VAL A 83 -0.62 -3.52 0.57
CA VAL A 83 -0.38 -4.81 -0.09
C VAL A 83 -1.39 -5.84 0.41
N HIS A 84 -1.94 -6.62 -0.50
CA HIS A 84 -2.87 -7.69 -0.20
C HIS A 84 -2.15 -8.86 0.48
N THR A 85 -2.80 -9.46 1.47
CA THR A 85 -2.15 -10.39 2.42
C THR A 85 -2.85 -11.75 2.51
N TRP A 86 -3.83 -12.02 1.68
CA TRP A 86 -4.61 -13.26 1.70
C TRP A 86 -5.07 -13.60 0.28
N MET A 87 -5.22 -14.87 -0.05
CA MET A 87 -5.89 -15.32 -1.25
C MET A 87 -6.57 -16.66 -0.95
N PRO A 88 -7.58 -17.09 -1.73
CA PRO A 88 -8.13 -18.43 -1.57
C PRO A 88 -7.06 -19.51 -1.87
N ARG A 89 -7.17 -20.66 -1.19
CA ARG A 89 -6.22 -21.78 -1.30
C ARG A 89 -5.94 -22.21 -2.76
N GLN A 90 -6.92 -22.11 -3.65
CA GLN A 90 -6.77 -22.43 -5.07
C GLN A 90 -5.77 -21.52 -5.78
N ALA A 91 -5.75 -20.23 -5.41
CA ALA A 91 -4.75 -19.29 -5.91
C ALA A 91 -3.35 -19.61 -5.35
N ASP A 92 -3.25 -19.90 -4.04
CA ASP A 92 -1.98 -20.35 -3.43
C ASP A 92 -1.43 -21.58 -4.15
N GLN A 93 -2.29 -22.57 -4.43
CA GLN A 93 -1.93 -23.78 -5.14
C GLN A 93 -1.43 -23.48 -6.56
N LEU A 94 -2.16 -22.66 -7.33
CA LEU A 94 -1.72 -22.25 -8.67
C LEU A 94 -0.38 -21.53 -8.64
N MET A 95 -0.14 -20.68 -7.64
CA MET A 95 1.14 -19.98 -7.51
C MET A 95 2.28 -20.94 -7.21
N MET A 96 2.09 -21.87 -6.28
CA MET A 96 3.11 -22.87 -5.90
C MET A 96 3.42 -23.84 -7.04
N GLU A 97 2.42 -24.29 -7.80
CA GLU A 97 2.60 -25.14 -8.99
C GLU A 97 3.42 -24.44 -10.09
N ASN A 98 3.41 -23.11 -10.13
CA ASN A 98 4.04 -22.30 -11.17
C ASN A 98 5.20 -21.43 -10.67
N ILE A 99 5.72 -21.71 -9.47
CA ILE A 99 6.74 -20.88 -8.80
C ILE A 99 8.06 -20.78 -9.60
N SER A 100 8.37 -21.81 -10.40
CA SER A 100 9.60 -21.88 -11.21
C SER A 100 9.49 -21.24 -12.59
N LYS A 101 8.30 -20.78 -13.01
CA LYS A 101 8.13 -20.15 -14.33
C LYS A 101 8.70 -18.74 -14.32
N ASN A 102 9.70 -18.53 -15.16
CA ASN A 102 10.30 -17.23 -15.41
C ASN A 102 9.49 -16.47 -16.46
N LEU A 103 9.05 -15.25 -16.16
CA LEU A 103 8.17 -14.50 -17.05
C LEU A 103 8.83 -14.17 -18.39
N ILE A 104 10.13 -13.84 -18.38
CA ILE A 104 10.80 -13.33 -19.59
C ILE A 104 11.05 -14.41 -20.64
N ASP A 105 10.94 -15.69 -20.27
CA ASP A 105 11.17 -16.84 -21.15
C ASP A 105 9.86 -17.13 -21.93
N GLN A 106 9.56 -16.28 -22.93
CA GLN A 106 8.25 -16.26 -23.60
C GLN A 106 8.05 -17.49 -24.49
N ASP A 107 9.11 -17.92 -25.18
CA ASP A 107 9.12 -19.12 -26.02
C ASP A 107 8.93 -20.41 -25.20
N GLU A 108 9.55 -20.48 -24.02
CA GLU A 108 9.44 -21.63 -23.12
C GLU A 108 8.09 -21.69 -22.38
N TYR A 109 7.50 -20.53 -22.06
CA TYR A 109 6.24 -20.42 -21.33
C TYR A 109 5.16 -19.61 -22.07
N PRO A 110 4.76 -20.00 -23.29
CA PRO A 110 3.91 -19.19 -24.15
C PRO A 110 2.51 -18.97 -23.57
N MET A 111 1.98 -19.94 -22.81
CA MET A 111 0.68 -19.79 -22.16
C MET A 111 0.70 -18.78 -21.01
N THR A 112 1.85 -18.58 -20.36
CA THR A 112 2.04 -17.50 -19.39
C THR A 112 1.92 -16.15 -20.08
N GLN A 113 2.49 -16.01 -21.27
CA GLN A 113 2.39 -14.76 -22.05
C GLN A 113 0.98 -14.50 -22.59
N VAL A 114 0.25 -15.56 -22.96
CA VAL A 114 -1.17 -15.43 -23.28
C VAL A 114 -1.97 -14.91 -22.07
N ILE A 115 -1.70 -15.42 -20.86
CA ILE A 115 -2.34 -14.93 -19.63
C ILE A 115 -1.96 -13.46 -19.35
N HIS A 116 -0.69 -13.09 -19.51
CA HIS A 116 -0.22 -11.71 -19.37
C HIS A 116 -0.94 -10.76 -20.34
N THR A 117 -1.02 -11.12 -21.62
CA THR A 117 -1.74 -10.34 -22.64
C THR A 117 -3.23 -10.21 -22.28
N ARG A 118 -3.88 -11.28 -21.82
CA ARG A 118 -5.29 -11.22 -21.37
C ARG A 118 -5.47 -10.25 -20.21
N CYS A 119 -4.55 -10.23 -19.24
CA CYS A 119 -4.62 -9.27 -18.14
C CYS A 119 -4.51 -7.83 -18.63
N ILE A 120 -3.62 -7.54 -19.58
CA ILE A 120 -3.50 -6.21 -20.18
C ILE A 120 -4.80 -5.82 -20.88
N SER A 121 -5.38 -6.71 -21.70
CA SER A 121 -6.64 -6.44 -22.38
C SER A 121 -7.79 -6.20 -21.40
N ILE A 122 -7.90 -6.99 -20.33
CA ILE A 122 -8.91 -6.81 -19.29
C ILE A 122 -8.75 -5.44 -18.61
N LEU A 123 -7.52 -5.06 -18.25
CA LEU A 123 -7.27 -3.77 -17.61
C LEU A 123 -7.51 -2.59 -18.55
N ALA A 124 -7.11 -2.72 -19.81
CA ALA A 124 -7.37 -1.72 -20.83
C ALA A 124 -8.88 -1.52 -21.04
N ASP A 125 -9.66 -2.61 -21.08
CA ASP A 125 -11.11 -2.56 -21.17
C ASP A 125 -11.74 -1.92 -19.93
N LEU A 126 -11.32 -2.34 -18.73
CA LEU A 126 -11.77 -1.81 -17.44
C LEU A 126 -11.54 -0.30 -17.31
N TRP A 127 -10.49 0.23 -17.96
CA TRP A 127 -10.14 1.64 -17.96
C TRP A 127 -10.54 2.36 -19.26
N HIS A 128 -11.44 1.76 -20.05
CA HIS A 128 -12.03 2.35 -21.24
C HIS A 128 -11.01 2.77 -22.30
N ALA A 129 -9.93 1.99 -22.47
CA ALA A 129 -8.98 2.20 -23.54
C ALA A 129 -9.69 2.11 -24.90
N PRO A 130 -9.35 2.97 -25.90
CA PRO A 130 -10.05 3.00 -27.19
C PRO A 130 -10.10 1.66 -27.93
N HIS A 131 -9.07 0.81 -27.75
CA HIS A 131 -8.96 -0.50 -28.40
C HIS A 131 -8.39 -1.54 -27.42
N SER A 132 -9.25 -2.19 -26.63
CA SER A 132 -8.82 -3.19 -25.63
C SER A 132 -8.24 -4.48 -26.24
N SER A 133 -8.68 -4.86 -27.45
CA SER A 133 -8.16 -6.02 -28.19
C SER A 133 -6.76 -5.82 -28.78
N SER A 134 -6.32 -4.57 -28.94
CA SER A 134 -4.96 -4.19 -29.34
C SER A 134 -4.31 -3.29 -28.29
N ALA A 135 -4.63 -3.55 -27.02
CA ALA A 135 -4.12 -2.80 -25.89
C ALA A 135 -2.58 -2.89 -25.82
N VAL A 136 -1.96 -1.78 -25.45
CA VAL A 136 -0.52 -1.68 -25.27
C VAL A 136 -0.23 -1.54 -23.79
N GLY A 137 0.53 -2.48 -23.22
CA GLY A 137 0.80 -2.48 -21.80
C GLY A 137 1.81 -3.55 -21.42
N THR A 138 2.18 -3.57 -20.14
CA THR A 138 3.01 -4.64 -19.60
C THR A 138 2.75 -4.85 -18.11
N ALA A 139 2.92 -6.09 -17.66
CA ALA A 139 3.10 -6.39 -16.26
C ALA A 139 4.44 -5.84 -15.77
N THR A 140 4.47 -5.43 -14.51
CA THR A 140 5.64 -4.99 -13.77
C THR A 140 5.67 -5.68 -12.41
N THR A 141 6.74 -5.48 -11.63
CA THR A 141 6.80 -5.98 -10.24
C THR A 141 5.83 -5.22 -9.33
N GLY A 142 5.47 -3.99 -9.69
CA GLY A 142 4.60 -3.09 -8.95
C GLY A 142 4.54 -1.70 -9.58
N SER A 143 3.69 -0.83 -9.05
CA SER A 143 3.52 0.53 -9.61
C SER A 143 4.82 1.34 -9.70
N SER A 144 5.84 1.08 -8.89
CA SER A 144 7.10 1.82 -8.98
C SER A 144 7.83 1.63 -10.33
N GLU A 145 7.86 0.41 -10.86
CA GLU A 145 8.41 0.16 -12.21
C GLU A 145 7.46 0.71 -13.28
N ALA A 146 6.15 0.53 -13.12
CA ALA A 146 5.12 1.03 -14.03
C ALA A 146 5.16 2.57 -14.22
N ILE A 147 5.31 3.32 -13.12
CA ILE A 147 5.48 4.79 -13.11
C ILE A 147 6.71 5.19 -13.91
N GLN A 148 7.82 4.48 -13.73
CA GLN A 148 9.08 4.76 -14.42
C GLN A 148 8.96 4.49 -15.91
N LEU A 149 8.32 3.39 -16.32
CA LEU A 149 8.06 3.09 -17.73
C LEU A 149 7.13 4.13 -18.38
N GLY A 150 6.06 4.53 -17.70
CA GLY A 150 5.17 5.61 -18.16
C GLY A 150 5.90 6.95 -18.32
N GLY A 151 6.74 7.30 -17.35
CA GLY A 151 7.56 8.51 -17.37
C GLY A 151 8.64 8.50 -18.45
N LEU A 152 9.29 7.36 -18.68
CA LEU A 152 10.27 7.18 -19.75
C LEU A 152 9.62 7.37 -21.14
N ALA A 153 8.42 6.83 -21.33
CA ALA A 153 7.66 7.02 -22.56
C ALA A 153 7.32 8.50 -22.79
N MET A 154 6.79 9.20 -21.78
CA MET A 154 6.52 10.64 -21.85
C MET A 154 7.79 11.46 -22.10
N LYS A 155 8.88 11.15 -21.41
CA LYS A 155 10.18 11.82 -21.59
C LYS A 155 10.70 11.67 -23.02
N ARG A 156 10.64 10.45 -23.58
CA ARG A 156 11.11 10.17 -24.94
C ARG A 156 10.30 10.92 -25.99
N LEU A 157 8.97 10.93 -25.88
CA LEU A 157 8.09 11.69 -26.77
C LEU A 157 8.35 13.20 -26.68
N TRP A 158 8.56 13.72 -25.47
CA TRP A 158 8.94 15.12 -25.29
C TRP A 158 10.29 15.44 -25.96
N GLN A 159 11.29 14.58 -25.80
CA GLN A 159 12.60 14.75 -26.44
C GLN A 159 12.51 14.78 -27.97
N GLU A 160 11.69 13.90 -28.55
CA GLU A 160 11.44 13.86 -30.01
C GLU A 160 10.78 15.16 -30.49
N LYS A 161 9.74 15.64 -29.79
CA LYS A 161 9.06 16.91 -30.09
C LYS A 161 10.01 18.11 -30.00
N ARG A 162 10.83 18.18 -28.95
CA ARG A 162 11.81 19.26 -28.76
C ARG A 162 12.87 19.27 -29.86
N LYS A 163 13.43 18.11 -30.20
CA LYS A 163 14.40 17.96 -31.29
C LYS A 163 13.82 18.38 -32.63
N ALA A 164 12.59 17.93 -32.94
CA ALA A 164 11.89 18.31 -34.17
C ALA A 164 11.66 19.83 -34.26
N ALA A 165 11.46 20.50 -33.12
CA ALA A 165 11.34 21.96 -33.02
C ALA A 165 12.69 22.71 -32.94
N GLY A 166 13.83 22.02 -33.03
CA GLY A 166 15.17 22.64 -32.91
C GLY A 166 15.51 23.17 -31.51
N LYS A 167 14.80 22.71 -30.46
CA LYS A 167 14.98 23.16 -29.07
C LYS A 167 15.85 22.20 -28.27
N SER A 168 16.55 22.71 -27.25
CA SER A 168 17.37 21.89 -26.35
C SER A 168 16.52 20.90 -25.55
N ILE A 169 17.05 19.69 -25.36
CA ILE A 169 16.48 18.67 -24.45
C ILE A 169 17.19 18.63 -23.08
N HIS A 170 18.23 19.44 -22.90
CA HIS A 170 19.09 19.45 -21.72
C HIS A 170 18.93 20.73 -20.88
N GLU A 171 18.67 21.87 -21.52
CA GLU A 171 18.62 23.18 -20.87
C GLU A 171 17.27 23.85 -21.16
N PRO A 172 16.44 24.15 -20.13
CA PRO A 172 16.61 23.82 -18.71
C PRO A 172 16.38 22.32 -18.37
N GLY A 173 16.01 21.51 -19.36
CA GLY A 173 15.77 20.08 -19.20
C GLY A 173 14.31 19.74 -18.86
N PRO A 174 13.94 18.45 -18.89
CA PRO A 174 12.56 18.00 -18.66
C PRO A 174 12.14 18.14 -17.18
N ASN A 175 10.87 18.42 -16.95
CA ASN A 175 10.24 18.39 -15.62
C ASN A 175 8.94 17.56 -15.59
N ILE A 176 8.56 17.08 -14.41
CA ILE A 176 7.22 16.54 -14.13
C ILE A 176 6.54 17.36 -13.04
N VAL A 177 5.21 17.49 -13.14
CA VAL A 177 4.37 18.15 -12.12
C VAL A 177 3.57 17.10 -11.38
N MET A 178 3.57 17.16 -10.04
CA MET A 178 2.84 16.24 -9.16
C MET A 178 2.55 16.89 -7.81
N GLY A 179 1.56 16.38 -7.08
CA GLY A 179 1.27 16.87 -5.72
C GLY A 179 2.40 16.54 -4.75
N ALA A 180 2.59 17.36 -3.71
CA ALA A 180 3.58 17.07 -2.66
C ALA A 180 3.26 15.77 -1.87
N ASN A 181 2.02 15.26 -1.98
CA ASN A 181 1.58 13.95 -1.49
C ASN A 181 1.99 12.76 -2.39
N ALA A 182 2.79 13.00 -3.44
CA ALA A 182 3.25 11.96 -4.34
C ALA A 182 4.02 10.85 -3.62
N GLN A 183 3.85 9.63 -4.11
CA GLN A 183 4.59 8.48 -3.61
C GLN A 183 6.04 8.55 -4.09
N VAL A 184 6.99 8.14 -3.24
CA VAL A 184 8.43 8.24 -3.47
C VAL A 184 8.95 7.65 -4.79
N ALA A 185 8.19 6.77 -5.46
CA ALA A 185 8.53 6.23 -6.78
C ALA A 185 8.58 7.30 -7.87
N LEU A 186 7.76 8.35 -7.79
CA LEU A 186 7.82 9.46 -8.73
C LEU A 186 9.08 10.30 -8.52
N GLU A 187 9.46 10.55 -7.26
CA GLU A 187 10.75 11.20 -6.95
C GLU A 187 11.95 10.35 -7.39
N LYS A 188 11.87 9.02 -7.24
CA LYS A 188 12.88 8.09 -7.76
C LYS A 188 12.97 8.16 -9.28
N PHE A 189 11.84 8.18 -9.99
CA PHE A 189 11.83 8.39 -11.43
C PHE A 189 12.54 9.70 -11.78
N ALA A 190 12.14 10.80 -11.15
CA ALA A 190 12.72 12.12 -11.40
C ALA A 190 14.24 12.12 -11.20
N ARG A 191 14.71 11.55 -10.08
CA ARG A 191 16.13 11.51 -9.73
C ARG A 191 16.95 10.57 -10.61
N TYR A 192 16.44 9.38 -10.93
CA TYR A 192 17.21 8.37 -11.66
C TYR A 192 17.27 8.64 -13.16
N PHE A 193 16.31 9.40 -13.67
CA PHE A 193 16.20 9.71 -15.09
C PHE A 193 16.37 11.21 -15.37
N ASP A 194 17.08 11.96 -14.53
CA ASP A 194 17.41 13.39 -14.75
C ASP A 194 16.19 14.21 -15.23
N VAL A 195 15.13 14.20 -14.42
CA VAL A 195 13.92 15.01 -14.62
C VAL A 195 13.71 15.86 -13.37
N GLU A 196 13.43 17.15 -13.53
CA GLU A 196 13.10 18.04 -12.42
C GLU A 196 11.75 17.62 -11.80
N ALA A 197 11.72 17.41 -10.49
CA ALA A 197 10.50 17.12 -9.74
C ALA A 197 9.84 18.42 -9.24
N ARG A 198 8.72 18.82 -9.84
CA ARG A 198 7.94 19.99 -9.42
C ARG A 198 6.80 19.57 -8.50
N LEU A 199 7.03 19.69 -7.20
CA LEU A 199 6.08 19.35 -6.15
C LEU A 199 5.11 20.51 -5.89
N VAL A 200 3.85 20.33 -6.21
CA VAL A 200 2.78 21.29 -5.93
C VAL A 200 2.41 21.21 -4.45
N PRO A 201 2.56 22.28 -3.65
CA PRO A 201 2.25 22.24 -2.23
C PRO A 201 0.76 21.95 -1.99
N ILE A 202 0.47 21.01 -1.09
CA ILE A 202 -0.88 20.65 -0.66
C ILE A 202 -1.26 21.34 0.65
N SER A 203 -2.56 21.44 0.90
CA SER A 203 -3.14 22.07 2.09
C SER A 203 -4.44 21.40 2.51
N GLU A 204 -5.01 21.84 3.64
CA GLU A 204 -6.35 21.41 4.07
C GLU A 204 -7.43 21.77 3.04
N GLU A 205 -7.35 22.95 2.41
CA GLU A 205 -8.31 23.39 1.37
C GLU A 205 -8.27 22.48 0.14
N SER A 206 -7.08 22.02 -0.23
CA SER A 206 -6.92 21.04 -1.32
C SER A 206 -7.40 19.64 -0.93
N LYS A 207 -7.75 19.39 0.34
CA LYS A 207 -7.98 18.07 0.95
C LYS A 207 -6.73 17.18 0.93
N TYR A 208 -5.56 17.79 1.15
CA TYR A 208 -4.28 17.08 1.21
C TYR A 208 -3.93 16.29 -0.07
N ARG A 209 -4.34 16.79 -1.23
CA ARG A 209 -4.13 16.18 -2.56
C ARG A 209 -3.76 17.27 -3.58
N LEU A 210 -3.31 16.91 -4.79
CA LEU A 210 -3.00 17.88 -5.84
C LEU A 210 -4.16 18.87 -6.10
N ASP A 211 -3.87 20.16 -5.97
CA ASP A 211 -4.71 21.25 -6.46
C ASP A 211 -4.40 21.49 -7.94
N ALA A 212 -5.35 21.17 -8.82
CA ALA A 212 -5.16 21.28 -10.26
C ALA A 212 -4.95 22.74 -10.75
N LYS A 213 -5.52 23.74 -10.06
CA LYS A 213 -5.34 25.14 -10.42
C LYS A 213 -3.94 25.60 -10.07
N LYS A 214 -3.48 25.27 -8.86
CA LYS A 214 -2.12 25.59 -8.42
C LYS A 214 -1.07 24.83 -9.23
N ALA A 215 -1.37 23.60 -9.67
CA ALA A 215 -0.49 22.84 -10.54
C ALA A 215 -0.13 23.56 -11.85
N MET A 216 -1.05 24.37 -12.39
CA MET A 216 -0.79 25.14 -13.61
C MET A 216 0.32 26.18 -13.47
N GLU A 217 0.64 26.63 -12.26
CA GLU A 217 1.79 27.53 -12.01
C GLU A 217 3.14 26.84 -12.24
N TYR A 218 3.16 25.51 -12.28
CA TYR A 218 4.35 24.68 -12.43
C TYR A 218 4.49 24.09 -13.84
N VAL A 219 3.50 24.31 -14.72
CA VAL A 219 3.47 23.77 -16.09
C VAL A 219 4.16 24.73 -17.06
N ASP A 220 5.09 24.21 -17.86
CA ASP A 220 5.75 24.94 -18.95
C ASP A 220 6.01 24.05 -20.17
N GLU A 221 6.72 24.58 -21.18
CA GLU A 221 7.08 23.83 -22.40
C GLU A 221 8.07 22.67 -22.17
N ASN A 222 8.68 22.57 -20.99
CA ASN A 222 9.58 21.49 -20.61
C ASN A 222 8.88 20.43 -19.74
N THR A 223 7.61 20.63 -19.39
CA THR A 223 6.82 19.65 -18.66
C THR A 223 6.51 18.45 -19.56
N ILE A 224 7.05 17.29 -19.21
CA ILE A 224 6.85 16.04 -19.98
C ILE A 224 5.48 15.41 -19.71
N GLY A 225 4.89 15.71 -18.55
CA GLY A 225 3.57 15.25 -18.15
C GLY A 225 3.23 15.64 -16.72
N VAL A 226 1.93 15.63 -16.41
CA VAL A 226 1.40 15.77 -15.05
C VAL A 226 1.03 14.38 -14.53
N TYR A 227 1.52 14.04 -13.35
CA TYR A 227 1.11 12.83 -12.65
C TYR A 227 -0.07 13.17 -11.73
N VAL A 228 -1.20 12.50 -11.95
CA VAL A 228 -2.41 12.65 -11.14
C VAL A 228 -2.69 11.35 -10.40
N ILE A 229 -2.79 11.42 -9.07
CA ILE A 229 -2.83 10.26 -8.18
C ILE A 229 -4.27 9.87 -7.87
N LEU A 230 -4.70 8.72 -8.39
CA LEU A 230 -5.99 8.16 -8.04
C LEU A 230 -5.87 7.33 -6.77
N GLY A 231 -5.87 8.04 -5.63
CA GLY A 231 -5.84 7.45 -4.29
C GLY A 231 -4.54 7.76 -3.56
N SER A 232 -4.53 8.90 -2.87
CA SER A 232 -3.43 9.36 -2.04
C SER A 232 -3.04 8.30 -1.00
N THR A 233 -1.75 8.03 -0.89
CA THR A 233 -1.25 7.09 0.14
C THR A 233 -1.42 7.65 1.55
N TYR A 234 -1.51 8.98 1.70
CA TYR A 234 -1.67 9.63 3.00
C TYR A 234 -3.12 9.52 3.51
N THR A 235 -4.06 10.02 2.70
CA THR A 235 -5.45 10.28 3.13
C THR A 235 -6.51 9.53 2.33
N GLY A 236 -6.14 8.79 1.28
CA GLY A 236 -7.07 8.02 0.46
C GLY A 236 -7.86 8.82 -0.58
N HIS A 237 -7.73 10.14 -0.63
CA HIS A 237 -8.44 10.98 -1.61
C HIS A 237 -8.01 10.73 -3.05
N TYR A 238 -8.94 10.88 -3.98
CA TYR A 238 -8.66 10.93 -5.41
C TYR A 238 -8.29 12.34 -5.86
N GLU A 239 -7.25 12.47 -6.67
CA GLU A 239 -6.91 13.71 -7.36
C GLU A 239 -7.82 13.99 -8.56
N PRO A 240 -8.06 15.25 -8.92
CA PRO A 240 -9.11 15.62 -9.86
C PRO A 240 -8.63 15.52 -11.33
N VAL A 241 -8.59 14.30 -11.88
CA VAL A 241 -8.08 14.04 -13.25
C VAL A 241 -8.82 14.86 -14.32
N GLU A 242 -10.16 14.90 -14.28
CA GLU A 242 -10.97 15.63 -15.27
C GLU A 242 -10.74 17.15 -15.18
N GLU A 243 -10.60 17.71 -13.98
CA GLU A 243 -10.30 19.13 -13.79
C GLU A 243 -8.90 19.48 -14.32
N MET A 244 -7.90 18.66 -13.98
CA MET A 244 -6.53 18.83 -14.49
C MET A 244 -6.51 18.78 -16.02
N ALA A 245 -7.24 17.85 -16.63
CA ALA A 245 -7.32 17.73 -18.07
C ALA A 245 -7.92 18.98 -18.73
N ARG A 246 -9.04 19.49 -18.20
CA ARG A 246 -9.67 20.73 -18.69
C ARG A 246 -8.71 21.93 -18.61
N LEU A 247 -7.98 22.09 -17.51
CA LEU A 247 -7.03 23.18 -17.35
C LEU A 247 -5.86 23.09 -18.34
N LEU A 248 -5.39 21.88 -18.62
CA LEU A 248 -4.38 21.64 -19.65
C LEU A 248 -4.91 21.88 -21.06
N ASP A 249 -6.19 21.61 -21.35
CA ASP A 249 -6.85 21.98 -22.61
C ASP A 249 -6.88 23.49 -22.80
N GLU A 250 -7.25 24.24 -21.77
CA GLU A 250 -7.24 25.70 -21.80
C GLU A 250 -5.83 26.27 -21.96
N TYR A 251 -4.82 25.62 -21.35
CA TYR A 251 -3.41 26.00 -21.50
C TYR A 251 -2.91 25.77 -22.92
N GLU A 252 -3.19 24.61 -23.52
CA GLU A 252 -2.82 24.29 -24.89
C GLU A 252 -3.49 25.23 -25.88
N ALA A 253 -4.78 25.55 -25.70
CA ALA A 253 -5.50 26.50 -26.55
C ALA A 253 -4.87 27.91 -26.54
N LYS A 254 -4.27 28.33 -25.41
CA LYS A 254 -3.63 29.64 -25.25
C LYS A 254 -2.18 29.68 -25.72
N THR A 255 -1.44 28.59 -25.57
CA THR A 255 0.02 28.56 -25.73
C THR A 255 0.51 27.71 -26.90
N GLY A 256 -0.33 26.80 -27.41
CA GLY A 256 0.04 25.75 -28.34
C GLY A 256 0.86 24.60 -27.71
N ILE A 257 1.08 24.61 -26.40
CA ILE A 257 1.86 23.59 -25.68
C ILE A 257 0.93 22.50 -25.17
N SER A 258 1.13 21.26 -25.64
CA SER A 258 0.39 20.09 -25.18
C SER A 258 1.15 19.32 -24.10
N VAL A 259 0.52 19.14 -22.94
CA VAL A 259 1.05 18.36 -21.81
C VAL A 259 0.11 17.19 -21.50
N PRO A 260 0.61 15.93 -21.47
CA PRO A 260 -0.20 14.76 -21.18
C PRO A 260 -0.38 14.51 -19.67
N ILE A 261 -1.32 13.64 -19.33
CA ILE A 261 -1.55 13.11 -17.98
C ILE A 261 -1.16 11.63 -17.93
N HIS A 262 -0.36 11.28 -16.92
CA HIS A 262 -0.24 9.91 -16.43
C HIS A 262 -1.05 9.77 -15.14
N VAL A 263 -1.92 8.77 -15.07
CA VAL A 263 -2.66 8.50 -13.83
C VAL A 263 -1.92 7.46 -13.00
N ASP A 264 -1.44 7.87 -11.83
CA ASP A 264 -0.98 6.93 -10.81
C ASP A 264 -2.19 6.32 -10.10
N GLY A 265 -2.73 5.27 -10.71
CA GLY A 265 -3.81 4.45 -10.19
C GLY A 265 -3.33 3.32 -9.30
N ALA A 266 -2.15 3.41 -8.64
CA ALA A 266 -1.56 2.29 -7.90
C ALA A 266 -2.54 1.56 -6.99
N SER A 267 -3.39 2.31 -6.28
CA SER A 267 -4.46 1.78 -5.46
C SER A 267 -5.82 1.95 -6.13
N GLY A 268 -6.17 3.17 -6.57
CA GLY A 268 -7.52 3.48 -7.05
C GLY A 268 -7.88 2.82 -8.38
N GLY A 269 -6.91 2.35 -9.17
CA GLY A 269 -7.15 1.67 -10.44
C GLY A 269 -7.91 0.35 -10.31
N PHE A 270 -8.00 -0.21 -9.10
CA PHE A 270 -8.82 -1.37 -8.75
C PHE A 270 -9.94 -1.06 -7.74
N ILE A 271 -10.20 0.21 -7.43
CA ILE A 271 -11.35 0.61 -6.59
C ILE A 271 -12.34 1.42 -7.42
N ALA A 272 -11.88 2.50 -8.06
CA ALA A 272 -12.77 3.44 -8.76
C ALA A 272 -13.63 2.77 -9.86
N PRO A 273 -13.13 1.85 -10.70
CA PRO A 273 -13.98 1.16 -11.69
C PRO A 273 -15.16 0.42 -11.11
N PHE A 274 -15.02 -0.10 -9.89
CA PHE A 274 -16.03 -0.99 -9.29
C PHE A 274 -16.89 -0.27 -8.27
N ALA A 275 -16.32 0.64 -7.47
CA ALA A 275 -17.03 1.39 -6.45
C ALA A 275 -17.78 2.59 -7.05
N THR A 276 -17.14 3.33 -7.98
CA THR A 276 -17.65 4.60 -8.52
C THR A 276 -17.47 4.65 -10.04
N PRO A 277 -18.15 3.78 -10.81
CA PRO A 277 -17.91 3.60 -12.26
C PRO A 277 -18.18 4.87 -13.08
N ASN A 278 -19.02 5.77 -12.58
CA ASN A 278 -19.37 7.03 -13.23
C ASN A 278 -18.27 8.10 -13.11
N LEU A 279 -17.35 7.95 -12.16
CA LEU A 279 -16.22 8.86 -12.01
C LEU A 279 -15.34 8.78 -13.25
N LYS A 280 -15.13 9.92 -13.92
CA LYS A 280 -14.21 10.02 -15.05
C LYS A 280 -12.79 10.29 -14.55
N TRP A 281 -11.91 9.34 -14.78
CA TRP A 281 -10.51 9.44 -14.39
C TRP A 281 -9.55 8.72 -15.35
N ASP A 282 -10.07 7.85 -16.22
CA ASP A 282 -9.30 6.90 -17.03
C ASP A 282 -9.20 7.36 -18.50
N PHE A 283 -9.04 6.43 -19.46
CA PHE A 283 -8.88 6.75 -20.88
C PHE A 283 -10.11 7.39 -21.53
N ARG A 284 -11.26 7.49 -20.83
CA ARG A 284 -12.36 8.40 -21.24
C ARG A 284 -11.90 9.84 -21.36
N ILE A 285 -10.84 10.24 -20.66
CA ILE A 285 -10.23 11.57 -20.74
C ILE A 285 -9.10 11.53 -21.78
N PRO A 286 -9.15 12.31 -22.89
CA PRO A 286 -8.15 12.24 -23.97
C PRO A 286 -6.71 12.49 -23.52
N ARG A 287 -6.50 13.38 -22.55
CA ARG A 287 -5.17 13.70 -22.00
C ARG A 287 -4.56 12.57 -21.19
N VAL A 288 -5.34 11.59 -20.74
CA VAL A 288 -4.79 10.42 -20.06
C VAL A 288 -4.16 9.51 -21.11
N VAL A 289 -2.83 9.46 -21.11
CA VAL A 289 -2.04 8.73 -22.11
C VAL A 289 -1.52 7.41 -21.60
N SER A 290 -1.38 7.27 -20.28
CA SER A 290 -1.02 6.02 -19.62
C SER A 290 -1.52 5.97 -18.18
N ILE A 291 -1.76 4.75 -17.69
CA ILE A 291 -2.28 4.47 -16.35
C ILE A 291 -1.46 3.32 -15.76
N ASN A 292 -1.01 3.47 -14.51
CA ASN A 292 -0.46 2.35 -13.74
C ASN A 292 -1.42 1.84 -12.67
N THR A 293 -1.30 0.57 -12.28
CA THR A 293 -1.91 0.05 -11.05
C THR A 293 -1.01 -0.99 -10.37
N SER A 294 -1.20 -1.20 -9.07
CA SER A 294 -0.58 -2.31 -8.33
C SER A 294 -1.61 -3.43 -8.16
N GLY A 295 -1.46 -4.51 -8.93
CA GLY A 295 -2.27 -5.72 -8.76
C GLY A 295 -2.18 -6.27 -7.34
N HIS A 296 -1.01 -6.12 -6.74
CA HIS A 296 -0.78 -6.55 -5.36
C HIS A 296 -1.36 -5.64 -4.26
N LYS A 297 -2.11 -4.59 -4.61
CA LYS A 297 -2.84 -3.75 -3.65
C LYS A 297 -4.33 -4.14 -3.65
N PHE A 298 -5.17 -3.32 -4.25
CA PHE A 298 -6.61 -3.62 -4.39
C PHE A 298 -6.93 -4.50 -5.61
N GLY A 299 -5.92 -4.93 -6.38
CA GLY A 299 -6.08 -6.00 -7.38
C GLY A 299 -6.12 -7.41 -6.78
N LEU A 300 -6.01 -7.52 -5.45
CA LEU A 300 -6.21 -8.73 -4.65
C LEU A 300 -5.19 -9.86 -4.91
N SER A 301 -4.05 -9.56 -5.56
CA SER A 301 -2.95 -10.51 -5.71
C SER A 301 -1.91 -10.33 -4.60
N TYR A 302 -1.13 -11.35 -4.26
CA TYR A 302 0.02 -11.14 -3.37
C TYR A 302 1.08 -10.22 -4.00
N VAL A 303 2.01 -9.73 -3.16
CA VAL A 303 3.15 -8.90 -3.57
C VAL A 303 3.87 -9.45 -4.80
N GLY A 304 4.27 -8.54 -5.71
CA GLY A 304 5.07 -8.88 -6.90
C GLY A 304 4.39 -8.69 -8.26
N VAL A 305 3.18 -8.10 -8.31
CA VAL A 305 2.55 -7.70 -9.59
C VAL A 305 2.04 -6.27 -9.61
N GLY A 306 2.38 -5.55 -10.68
CA GLY A 306 1.79 -4.27 -11.09
C GLY A 306 1.57 -4.24 -12.60
N TRP A 307 0.97 -3.17 -13.10
CA TRP A 307 0.62 -3.02 -14.51
C TRP A 307 0.77 -1.58 -14.95
N VAL A 308 1.13 -1.40 -16.22
CA VAL A 308 1.01 -0.14 -16.94
C VAL A 308 0.32 -0.41 -18.27
N VAL A 309 -0.63 0.45 -18.62
CA VAL A 309 -1.32 0.44 -19.92
C VAL A 309 -1.16 1.82 -20.55
N TRP A 310 -0.90 1.86 -21.85
CA TRP A 310 -0.91 3.06 -22.67
C TRP A 310 -2.20 3.13 -23.47
N ARG A 311 -2.67 4.36 -23.70
CA ARG A 311 -3.89 4.63 -24.48
C ARG A 311 -3.85 4.02 -25.88
N SER A 312 -2.69 4.09 -26.52
CA SER A 312 -2.43 3.64 -27.88
C SER A 312 -0.91 3.47 -28.08
N THR A 313 -0.51 2.86 -29.19
CA THR A 313 0.90 2.67 -29.56
C THR A 313 1.67 3.98 -29.76
N GLU A 314 0.99 5.10 -30.05
CA GLU A 314 1.65 6.40 -30.24
C GLU A 314 2.27 6.95 -28.94
N TYR A 315 1.78 6.48 -27.78
CA TYR A 315 2.28 6.88 -26.47
C TYR A 315 3.36 5.95 -25.92
N LEU A 316 3.76 4.92 -26.68
CA LEU A 316 4.89 4.04 -26.37
C LEU A 316 5.91 4.09 -27.52
N PRO A 317 6.96 4.93 -27.42
CA PRO A 317 7.99 5.03 -28.44
C PRO A 317 8.67 3.68 -28.73
N LYS A 318 8.78 3.33 -30.02
CA LYS A 318 9.39 2.07 -30.46
C LYS A 318 10.83 1.89 -29.98
N ASP A 319 11.59 2.99 -29.89
CA ASP A 319 12.98 2.98 -29.42
C ASP A 319 13.14 2.57 -27.94
N LEU A 320 12.05 2.48 -27.18
CA LEU A 320 12.05 1.95 -25.82
C LEU A 320 11.74 0.45 -25.76
N ILE A 321 11.27 -0.14 -26.85
CA ILE A 321 10.93 -1.57 -26.94
C ILE A 321 12.16 -2.33 -27.44
N PHE A 322 12.60 -3.33 -26.67
CA PHE A 322 13.70 -4.20 -27.05
C PHE A 322 13.18 -5.45 -27.76
N GLU A 323 13.79 -5.77 -28.91
CA GLU A 323 13.59 -7.02 -29.64
C GLU A 323 14.67 -8.03 -29.23
N LEU A 324 14.26 -9.22 -28.77
CA LEU A 324 15.12 -10.29 -28.28
C LEU A 324 15.04 -11.50 -29.23
N HIS A 325 16.18 -12.16 -29.48
CA HIS A 325 16.29 -13.25 -30.47
C HIS A 325 16.88 -14.56 -29.94
N TYR A 326 17.28 -14.63 -28.67
CA TYR A 326 18.13 -15.72 -28.17
C TYR A 326 17.39 -16.82 -27.39
N LEU A 327 16.07 -16.73 -27.24
CA LEU A 327 15.23 -17.73 -26.57
C LEU A 327 14.40 -18.58 -27.55
N GLY A 328 14.67 -18.49 -28.85
CA GLY A 328 14.07 -19.36 -29.88
C GLY A 328 13.17 -18.63 -30.87
N SER A 329 12.42 -17.64 -30.42
CA SER A 329 11.59 -16.75 -31.27
C SER A 329 11.90 -15.27 -31.04
N VAL A 330 11.25 -14.39 -31.83
CA VAL A 330 11.36 -12.93 -31.67
C VAL A 330 10.43 -12.48 -30.56
N GLU A 331 10.98 -11.94 -29.48
CA GLU A 331 10.24 -11.44 -28.33
C GLU A 331 10.39 -9.93 -28.18
N TYR A 332 9.34 -9.26 -27.70
CA TYR A 332 9.37 -7.83 -27.43
C TYR A 332 9.26 -7.58 -25.94
N SER A 333 10.14 -6.72 -25.40
CA SER A 333 10.13 -6.37 -24.00
C SER A 333 10.22 -4.86 -23.79
N PHE A 334 9.40 -4.38 -22.85
CA PHE A 334 9.52 -3.05 -22.28
C PHE A 334 9.35 -3.14 -20.76
N SER A 335 10.39 -3.59 -20.07
CA SER A 335 10.46 -3.69 -18.61
C SER A 335 11.84 -3.27 -18.11
N LEU A 336 11.93 -2.85 -16.84
CA LEU A 336 13.22 -2.58 -16.21
C LEU A 336 13.84 -3.86 -15.66
N ASN A 337 13.00 -4.81 -15.26
CA ASN A 337 13.43 -6.14 -14.84
C ASN A 337 13.58 -7.08 -16.04
N PHE A 338 14.41 -8.12 -15.86
CA PHE A 338 14.56 -9.22 -16.80
C PHE A 338 13.89 -10.49 -16.22
N SER A 339 14.67 -11.46 -15.71
CA SER A 339 14.12 -12.66 -15.06
C SER A 339 13.33 -12.32 -13.80
N ARG A 340 12.09 -12.80 -13.73
CA ARG A 340 11.21 -12.63 -12.56
C ARG A 340 10.08 -13.66 -12.56
N PRO A 341 9.49 -14.00 -11.40
CA PRO A 341 8.45 -15.01 -11.33
C PRO A 341 7.18 -14.59 -12.09
N ALA A 342 6.59 -15.56 -12.79
CA ALA A 342 5.30 -15.39 -13.47
C ALA A 342 4.08 -15.60 -12.58
N HIS A 343 4.23 -16.32 -11.46
CA HIS A 343 3.11 -16.71 -10.60
C HIS A 343 2.25 -15.53 -10.06
N PRO A 344 2.78 -14.31 -9.79
CA PRO A 344 1.94 -13.18 -9.38
C PRO A 344 0.95 -12.71 -10.47
N ILE A 345 1.31 -12.89 -11.75
CA ILE A 345 0.43 -12.59 -12.91
C ILE A 345 -0.64 -13.66 -13.05
N ILE A 346 -0.28 -14.92 -12.85
CA ILE A 346 -1.24 -16.04 -12.84
C ILE A 346 -2.28 -15.84 -11.73
N ALA A 347 -1.83 -15.42 -10.54
CA ALA A 347 -2.70 -15.08 -9.42
C ALA A 347 -3.65 -13.89 -9.74
N GLN A 348 -3.14 -12.86 -10.41
CA GLN A 348 -3.98 -11.74 -10.85
C GLN A 348 -5.08 -12.21 -11.83
N TYR A 349 -4.71 -13.05 -12.79
CA TYR A 349 -5.67 -13.58 -13.76
C TYR A 349 -6.70 -14.51 -13.11
N PHE A 350 -6.27 -15.32 -12.12
CA PHE A 350 -7.20 -16.10 -11.29
C PHE A 350 -8.27 -15.20 -10.69
N ASN A 351 -7.91 -14.07 -10.07
CA ASN A 351 -8.90 -13.16 -9.49
C ASN A 351 -9.82 -12.53 -10.53
N PHE A 352 -9.31 -12.17 -11.71
CA PHE A 352 -10.16 -11.66 -12.80
C PHE A 352 -11.26 -12.66 -13.19
N LEU A 353 -10.94 -13.95 -13.26
CA LEU A 353 -11.92 -14.99 -13.58
C LEU A 353 -12.79 -15.37 -12.38
N HIS A 354 -12.20 -15.47 -11.19
CA HIS A 354 -12.88 -15.94 -9.99
C HIS A 354 -13.92 -14.93 -9.49
N LEU A 355 -13.56 -13.65 -9.48
CA LEU A 355 -14.42 -12.58 -8.96
C LEU A 355 -15.28 -11.98 -10.05
N GLY A 356 -14.71 -11.77 -11.25
CA GLY A 356 -15.33 -10.93 -12.28
C GLY A 356 -15.64 -9.52 -11.76
N TYR A 357 -16.38 -8.73 -12.53
CA TYR A 357 -16.73 -7.37 -12.12
C TYR A 357 -17.54 -7.33 -10.81
N GLU A 358 -18.51 -8.24 -10.66
CA GLU A 358 -19.40 -8.28 -9.48
C GLU A 358 -18.65 -8.60 -8.19
N GLY A 359 -17.72 -9.54 -8.21
CA GLY A 359 -16.91 -9.89 -7.04
C GLY A 359 -15.97 -8.76 -6.62
N TYR A 360 -15.26 -8.14 -7.57
CA TYR A 360 -14.43 -6.96 -7.27
C TYR A 360 -15.27 -5.80 -6.71
N ARG A 361 -16.48 -5.59 -7.26
CA ARG A 361 -17.42 -4.58 -6.75
C ARG A 361 -17.87 -4.91 -5.33
N ALA A 362 -18.25 -6.14 -5.03
CA ALA A 362 -18.65 -6.54 -3.68
C ALA A 362 -17.53 -6.26 -2.66
N VAL A 363 -16.30 -6.71 -2.95
CA VAL A 363 -15.13 -6.48 -2.08
C VAL A 363 -14.86 -4.99 -1.87
N ALA A 364 -14.82 -4.20 -2.95
CA ALA A 364 -14.56 -2.76 -2.85
C ALA A 364 -15.64 -2.02 -2.02
N LEU A 365 -16.91 -2.38 -2.18
CA LEU A 365 -18.02 -1.79 -1.43
C LEU A 365 -17.97 -2.16 0.05
N ASP A 366 -17.65 -3.41 0.38
CA ASP A 366 -17.51 -3.89 1.76
C ASP A 366 -16.32 -3.25 2.48
N ASP A 367 -15.17 -3.14 1.81
CA ASP A 367 -14.00 -2.44 2.33
C ASP A 367 -14.31 -0.97 2.63
N LEU A 368 -15.01 -0.29 1.71
CA LEU A 368 -15.46 1.09 1.90
C LEU A 368 -16.49 1.20 3.03
N LYS A 369 -17.42 0.25 3.16
CA LYS A 369 -18.41 0.22 4.25
C LYS A 369 -17.74 0.10 5.62
N ASN A 370 -16.75 -0.79 5.74
CA ASN A 370 -15.95 -0.98 6.94
C ASN A 370 -15.11 0.27 7.27
N ALA A 371 -14.49 0.89 6.26
CA ALA A 371 -13.74 2.13 6.44
C ALA A 371 -14.65 3.29 6.88
N ARG A 372 -15.86 3.43 6.31
CA ARG A 372 -16.86 4.43 6.74
C ARG A 372 -17.32 4.20 8.18
N LEU A 373 -17.51 2.94 8.59
CA LEU A 373 -17.86 2.59 9.96
C LEU A 373 -16.77 3.04 10.94
N LEU A 374 -15.51 2.72 10.64
CA LEU A 374 -14.35 3.15 11.44
C LEU A 374 -14.28 4.68 11.53
N SER A 375 -14.37 5.40 10.42
CA SER A 375 -14.32 6.87 10.41
C SER A 375 -15.38 7.48 11.32
N ARG A 376 -16.65 7.05 11.17
CA ARG A 376 -17.74 7.58 12.00
C ARG A 376 -17.60 7.22 13.47
N ALA A 377 -17.09 6.03 13.78
CA ALA A 377 -16.86 5.62 15.16
C ALA A 377 -15.81 6.51 15.82
N LEU A 378 -14.69 6.77 15.15
CA LEU A 378 -13.62 7.64 15.65
C LEU A 378 -14.11 9.07 15.90
N GLU A 379 -14.88 9.66 14.99
CA GLU A 379 -15.40 11.02 15.18
C GLU A 379 -16.41 11.13 16.31
N LYS A 380 -17.28 10.12 16.48
CA LYS A 380 -18.27 10.09 17.56
C LYS A 380 -17.64 10.06 18.95
N THR A 381 -16.36 9.69 19.07
CA THR A 381 -15.64 9.78 20.34
C THR A 381 -15.38 11.22 20.80
N GLY A 382 -15.33 12.18 19.87
CA GLY A 382 -14.84 13.54 20.13
C GLY A 382 -13.32 13.65 20.33
N MET A 383 -12.60 12.51 20.42
CA MET A 383 -11.16 12.46 20.61
C MET A 383 -10.38 12.60 19.30
N PHE A 384 -10.99 12.23 18.17
CA PHE A 384 -10.34 12.19 16.87
C PHE A 384 -11.05 13.01 15.80
N THR A 385 -10.26 13.69 14.96
CA THR A 385 -10.68 14.23 13.66
C THR A 385 -10.22 13.27 12.58
N VAL A 386 -11.13 12.85 11.70
CA VAL A 386 -10.80 12.04 10.51
C VAL A 386 -10.55 12.97 9.32
N LEU A 387 -9.40 12.80 8.67
CA LEU A 387 -8.98 13.57 7.50
C LEU A 387 -9.43 12.93 6.18
N SER A 388 -9.64 11.62 6.14
CA SER A 388 -10.22 10.94 4.97
C SER A 388 -11.70 11.27 4.83
N ASP A 389 -12.16 11.59 3.62
CA ASP A 389 -13.55 12.05 3.40
C ASP A 389 -14.55 10.96 3.00
N ILE A 390 -14.15 9.69 2.90
CA ILE A 390 -15.01 8.62 2.36
C ILE A 390 -16.33 8.37 3.12
N HIS A 391 -16.48 8.87 4.35
CA HIS A 391 -17.72 8.81 5.14
C HIS A 391 -18.56 10.09 5.05
N ARG A 392 -18.07 11.12 4.36
CA ARG A 392 -18.78 12.39 4.12
C ARG A 392 -19.74 12.25 2.95
N PRO A 393 -20.90 12.93 2.99
CA PRO A 393 -21.79 13.02 1.84
C PRO A 393 -21.10 13.64 0.63
N ALA A 394 -21.40 13.16 -0.57
CA ALA A 394 -20.94 13.76 -1.82
C ALA A 394 -21.52 15.19 -2.01
N ASP A 395 -20.77 16.04 -2.72
CA ASP A 395 -21.19 17.40 -3.01
C ASP A 395 -22.52 17.42 -3.79
N GLY A 396 -23.45 18.28 -3.37
CA GLY A 396 -24.77 18.43 -4.00
C GLY A 396 -25.93 17.66 -3.34
N ILE A 397 -25.65 16.61 -2.55
CA ILE A 397 -26.69 15.82 -1.87
C ILE A 397 -27.31 16.58 -0.70
N LEU A 398 -26.50 17.33 0.06
CA LEU A 398 -26.98 18.15 1.18
C LEU A 398 -27.72 19.43 0.73
N ASN A 399 -27.45 19.92 -0.49
CA ASN A 399 -28.08 21.12 -1.04
C ASN A 399 -29.42 20.84 -1.73
N ALA A 400 -29.66 19.59 -2.15
CA ALA A 400 -30.95 19.17 -2.68
C ALA A 400 -31.88 18.83 -1.51
N ALA A 401 -32.69 19.80 -1.07
CA ALA A 401 -33.68 19.68 0.02
C ALA A 401 -34.79 18.60 -0.17
N LYS A 402 -34.60 17.62 -1.07
CA LYS A 402 -35.56 16.57 -1.43
C LYS A 402 -34.95 15.18 -1.68
N GLN A 403 -33.63 14.99 -1.62
CA GLN A 403 -33.06 13.63 -1.73
C GLN A 403 -32.81 13.06 -0.33
N THR A 404 -33.42 11.91 -0.05
CA THR A 404 -33.11 11.09 1.13
C THR A 404 -31.69 10.57 0.98
N PHE A 405 -30.81 10.91 1.93
CA PHE A 405 -29.45 10.36 1.99
C PHE A 405 -29.52 8.85 2.20
N ASP A 406 -29.22 8.08 1.15
CA ASP A 406 -29.13 6.64 1.23
C ASP A 406 -27.74 6.23 1.74
N GLN A 407 -27.70 5.66 2.95
CA GLN A 407 -26.45 5.27 3.60
C GLN A 407 -25.81 4.02 2.99
N GLU A 408 -26.58 3.24 2.23
CA GLU A 408 -26.09 2.03 1.57
C GLU A 408 -25.62 2.34 0.13
N ASP A 409 -26.09 3.44 -0.48
CA ASP A 409 -25.61 3.89 -1.78
C ASP A 409 -24.22 4.53 -1.70
N ILE A 410 -23.25 3.95 -2.41
CA ILE A 410 -21.87 4.46 -2.46
C ILE A 410 -21.79 5.82 -3.16
N GLU A 411 -22.66 6.10 -4.12
CA GLU A 411 -22.69 7.39 -4.84
C GLU A 411 -23.16 8.53 -3.92
N SER A 412 -23.72 8.20 -2.75
CA SER A 412 -24.04 9.19 -1.71
C SER A 412 -22.80 9.75 -1.00
N TYR A 413 -21.62 9.16 -1.18
CA TYR A 413 -20.40 9.49 -0.44
C TYR A 413 -19.29 10.06 -1.34
N VAL A 414 -18.36 10.80 -0.74
CA VAL A 414 -17.16 11.27 -1.46
C VAL A 414 -16.35 10.06 -1.94
N PRO A 415 -15.99 9.99 -3.24
CA PRO A 415 -15.18 8.90 -3.79
C PRO A 415 -13.75 8.91 -3.22
N GLY A 416 -13.24 7.74 -2.87
CA GLY A 416 -11.88 7.58 -2.36
C GLY A 416 -11.52 6.12 -2.09
N LEU A 417 -10.33 5.90 -1.56
CA LEU A 417 -9.88 4.59 -1.11
C LEU A 417 -10.48 4.20 0.24
N PRO A 418 -10.62 2.88 0.56
CA PRO A 418 -10.97 2.41 1.90
C PRO A 418 -9.81 2.60 2.89
N VAL A 419 -9.54 3.87 3.19
CA VAL A 419 -8.45 4.35 4.05
C VAL A 419 -9.03 5.34 5.05
N VAL A 420 -8.58 5.23 6.29
CA VAL A 420 -8.96 6.14 7.36
C VAL A 420 -7.70 6.77 7.94
N ALA A 421 -7.41 8.00 7.53
CA ALA A 421 -6.41 8.85 8.15
C ALA A 421 -7.06 9.74 9.20
N PHE A 422 -6.51 9.78 10.42
CA PHE A 422 -7.10 10.49 11.54
C PHE A 422 -6.02 11.01 12.50
N ARG A 423 -6.39 12.00 13.31
CA ARG A 423 -5.52 12.59 14.34
C ARG A 423 -6.33 13.01 15.55
N PHE A 424 -5.68 13.30 16.67
CA PHE A 424 -6.37 13.91 17.81
C PHE A 424 -7.01 15.24 17.44
N THR A 425 -8.19 15.50 18.00
CA THR A 425 -8.84 16.82 17.95
C THR A 425 -8.00 17.85 18.72
N GLU A 426 -8.14 19.12 18.35
CA GLU A 426 -7.46 20.20 19.09
C GLU A 426 -7.99 20.32 20.53
N SER A 427 -9.27 20.04 20.77
CA SER A 427 -9.83 19.99 22.12
C SER A 427 -9.21 18.87 22.97
N PHE A 428 -9.06 17.67 22.41
CA PHE A 428 -8.44 16.56 23.13
C PHE A 428 -6.97 16.87 23.48
N LYS A 429 -6.22 17.46 22.55
CA LYS A 429 -4.83 17.90 22.82
C LYS A 429 -4.76 18.98 23.89
N ALA A 430 -5.69 19.94 23.88
CA ALA A 430 -5.72 21.01 24.88
C ALA A 430 -6.06 20.49 26.29
N GLU A 431 -6.94 19.49 26.38
CA GLU A 431 -7.28 18.82 27.64
C GLU A 431 -6.18 17.86 28.14
N ASN A 432 -5.37 17.32 27.22
CA ASN A 432 -4.35 16.30 27.52
C ASN A 432 -2.99 16.66 26.87
N PRO A 433 -2.35 17.77 27.27
CA PRO A 433 -1.16 18.31 26.59
C PRO A 433 0.06 17.38 26.65
N ASP A 434 0.14 16.51 27.65
CA ASP A 434 1.23 15.55 27.82
C ASP A 434 1.05 14.26 27.01
N VAL A 435 -0.13 14.02 26.43
CA VAL A 435 -0.44 12.81 25.66
C VAL A 435 -0.01 12.96 24.20
N GLN A 436 0.94 12.12 23.77
CA GLN A 436 1.43 12.11 22.39
C GLN A 436 0.71 11.06 21.52
N GLN A 437 0.30 11.45 20.31
CA GLN A 437 -0.40 10.54 19.37
C GLN A 437 0.42 9.30 19.01
N VAL A 438 1.75 9.41 18.95
CA VAL A 438 2.66 8.29 18.68
C VAL A 438 2.58 7.17 19.74
N TRP A 439 2.12 7.49 20.96
CA TRP A 439 1.92 6.48 22.00
C TRP A 439 0.73 5.57 21.68
N VAL A 440 -0.29 6.07 20.98
CA VAL A 440 -1.41 5.24 20.49
C VAL A 440 -0.90 4.16 19.53
N GLN A 441 -0.03 4.52 18.57
CA GLN A 441 0.64 3.53 17.70
C GLN A 441 1.40 2.49 18.53
N THR A 442 2.16 2.93 19.53
CA THR A 442 3.03 2.05 20.32
C THR A 442 2.21 1.03 21.12
N LEU A 443 1.12 1.47 21.74
CA LEU A 443 0.22 0.61 22.52
C LEU A 443 -0.64 -0.29 21.62
N LEU A 444 -1.04 0.18 20.44
CA LEU A 444 -1.67 -0.67 19.42
C LEU A 444 -0.73 -1.79 18.98
N ARG A 445 0.57 -1.50 18.80
CA ARG A 445 1.58 -2.51 18.49
C ARG A 445 1.72 -3.55 19.59
N ALA A 446 1.62 -3.16 20.87
CA ALA A 446 1.61 -4.11 21.99
C ALA A 446 0.39 -5.05 21.97
N LYS A 447 -0.75 -4.60 21.42
CA LYS A 447 -1.93 -5.44 21.15
C LYS A 447 -1.86 -6.22 19.82
N GLY A 448 -0.77 -6.07 19.06
CA GLY A 448 -0.54 -6.76 17.77
C GLY A 448 -0.97 -5.97 16.53
N TRP A 449 -1.71 -4.87 16.69
CA TRP A 449 -2.11 -4.01 15.58
C TRP A 449 -0.94 -3.20 15.03
N ILE A 450 -0.81 -3.12 13.71
CA ILE A 450 0.21 -2.27 13.07
C ILE A 450 -0.50 -1.09 12.40
N VAL A 451 -0.60 0.02 13.12
CA VAL A 451 -1.18 1.28 12.65
C VAL A 451 -0.09 2.35 12.67
N PRO A 452 0.35 2.88 11.51
CA PRO A 452 1.44 3.86 11.44
C PRO A 452 0.97 5.25 11.90
N ASN A 453 1.85 5.96 12.57
CA ASN A 453 1.78 7.38 12.93
C ASN A 453 2.92 8.13 12.23
N TYR A 454 2.60 9.11 11.38
CA TYR A 454 3.60 9.86 10.62
C TYR A 454 3.09 11.25 10.22
N GLU A 455 4.01 12.13 9.84
CA GLU A 455 3.74 13.50 9.39
C GLU A 455 3.26 13.51 7.93
N LEU A 456 2.42 14.49 7.57
CA LEU A 456 2.00 14.70 6.19
C LEU A 456 3.15 15.22 5.30
N ALA A 457 2.82 15.46 4.03
CA ALA A 457 3.74 15.94 3.00
C ALA A 457 4.49 17.25 3.39
N PRO A 458 5.60 17.58 2.70
CA PRO A 458 6.31 18.83 2.92
C PRO A 458 5.39 20.07 2.93
N GLY A 459 5.55 20.92 3.94
CA GLY A 459 4.68 22.08 4.19
C GLY A 459 3.58 21.82 5.22
N LEU A 460 3.35 20.56 5.62
CA LEU A 460 2.35 20.14 6.61
C LEU A 460 2.93 19.19 7.68
N GLN A 461 4.23 19.32 7.99
CA GLN A 461 4.90 18.42 8.94
C GLN A 461 4.31 18.49 10.35
N ASP A 462 3.70 19.61 10.72
CA ASP A 462 3.01 19.75 12.02
C ASP A 462 1.71 18.91 12.10
N VAL A 463 1.24 18.38 10.97
CA VAL A 463 0.08 17.49 10.91
C VAL A 463 0.54 16.04 10.97
N GLN A 464 0.50 15.45 12.17
CA GLN A 464 0.70 14.02 12.38
C GLN A 464 -0.61 13.24 12.29
N ILE A 465 -0.60 12.13 11.56
CA ILE A 465 -1.76 11.26 11.35
C ILE A 465 -1.47 9.82 11.74
N LEU A 466 -2.48 9.14 12.28
CA LEU A 466 -2.60 7.70 12.27
C LEU A 466 -3.34 7.29 10.98
N ARG A 467 -2.96 6.18 10.35
CA ARG A 467 -3.65 5.68 9.14
C ARG A 467 -4.00 4.21 9.22
N VAL A 468 -5.25 3.86 8.94
CA VAL A 468 -5.70 2.48 8.76
C VAL A 468 -6.06 2.25 7.30
N VAL A 469 -5.45 1.24 6.68
CA VAL A 469 -5.87 0.72 5.37
C VAL A 469 -6.81 -0.46 5.59
N VAL A 470 -8.04 -0.35 5.11
CA VAL A 470 -9.02 -1.44 5.14
C VAL A 470 -8.91 -2.20 3.82
N ARG A 471 -8.69 -3.51 3.92
CA ARG A 471 -8.56 -4.45 2.81
C ARG A 471 -9.57 -5.58 3.02
N GLU A 472 -9.81 -6.38 1.99
CA GLU A 472 -10.70 -7.55 2.04
C GLU A 472 -10.56 -8.42 3.30
N SER A 473 -9.33 -8.63 3.79
CA SER A 473 -9.06 -9.45 4.97
C SER A 473 -9.47 -8.78 6.31
N VAL A 474 -9.86 -7.51 6.31
CA VAL A 474 -10.25 -6.74 7.49
C VAL A 474 -11.76 -6.80 7.65
N SER A 475 -12.22 -7.82 8.38
CA SER A 475 -13.65 -8.05 8.62
C SER A 475 -14.27 -6.99 9.54
N ALA A 476 -15.60 -6.91 9.55
CA ALA A 476 -16.33 -6.04 10.47
C ALA A 476 -16.01 -6.32 11.95
N VAL A 477 -15.73 -7.58 12.31
CA VAL A 477 -15.30 -7.97 13.67
C VAL A 477 -13.94 -7.38 14.01
N MET A 478 -13.02 -7.31 13.04
CA MET A 478 -11.71 -6.66 13.24
C MET A 478 -11.86 -5.15 13.39
N ILE A 479 -12.78 -4.52 12.65
CA ILE A 479 -13.09 -3.09 12.80
C ILE A 479 -13.64 -2.80 14.20
N ASP A 480 -14.59 -3.59 14.69
CA ASP A 480 -15.15 -3.45 16.04
C ASP A 480 -14.04 -3.54 17.10
N ARG A 481 -13.20 -4.58 17.01
CA ARG A 481 -12.08 -4.78 17.95
C ARG A 481 -11.07 -3.65 17.89
N LEU A 482 -10.73 -3.17 16.69
CA LEU A 482 -9.80 -2.07 16.49
C LEU A 482 -10.32 -0.77 17.11
N VAL A 483 -11.60 -0.42 16.89
CA VAL A 483 -12.23 0.76 17.49
C VAL A 483 -12.17 0.67 19.02
N ALA A 484 -12.52 -0.49 19.58
CA ALA A 484 -12.47 -0.70 21.02
C ALA A 484 -11.06 -0.51 21.60
N ASP A 485 -10.06 -1.11 20.96
CA ASP A 485 -8.66 -1.00 21.39
C ASP A 485 -8.12 0.44 21.24
N ILE A 486 -8.50 1.18 20.19
CA ILE A 486 -8.13 2.60 20.02
C ILE A 486 -8.72 3.46 21.15
N ILE A 487 -10.02 3.28 21.46
CA ILE A 487 -10.71 4.05 22.51
C ILE A 487 -10.09 3.74 23.88
N GLU A 488 -9.95 2.45 24.21
CA GLU A 488 -9.38 2.01 25.49
C GLU A 488 -7.98 2.59 25.71
N ILE A 489 -7.10 2.48 24.69
CA ILE A 489 -5.74 3.02 24.76
C ILE A 489 -5.76 4.54 24.97
N THR A 490 -6.60 5.25 24.23
CA THR A 490 -6.64 6.72 24.26
C THR A 490 -7.17 7.23 25.60
N GLU A 491 -8.22 6.62 26.13
CA GLU A 491 -8.75 6.96 27.46
C GLU A 491 -7.77 6.64 28.59
N GLN A 492 -7.02 5.54 28.49
CA GLN A 492 -6.01 5.19 29.49
C GLN A 492 -4.84 6.19 29.49
N LEU A 493 -4.41 6.63 28.30
CA LEU A 493 -3.40 7.68 28.17
C LEU A 493 -3.88 8.99 28.80
N ALA A 494 -5.12 9.40 28.54
CA ALA A 494 -5.73 10.60 29.12
C ALA A 494 -5.88 10.57 30.66
N LYS A 495 -6.06 9.37 31.26
CA LYS A 495 -6.24 9.23 32.71
C LYS A 495 -4.95 9.22 33.52
N THR A 496 -3.82 8.90 32.90
CA THR A 496 -2.64 8.42 33.65
C THR A 496 -1.30 9.03 33.23
N ASP A 497 -1.31 10.00 32.32
CA ASP A 497 -0.17 10.84 31.91
C ASP A 497 1.15 10.07 31.62
N SER A 498 1.10 8.78 31.27
CA SER A 498 2.30 7.99 30.95
C SER A 498 2.03 6.70 30.17
N PRO A 499 2.76 6.44 29.08
CA PRO A 499 2.67 5.17 28.34
C PRO A 499 3.20 3.97 29.16
N VAL A 500 4.10 4.18 30.13
CA VAL A 500 4.65 3.12 30.99
C VAL A 500 3.56 2.55 31.91
N HIS A 501 2.65 3.40 32.38
CA HIS A 501 1.54 2.94 33.22
C HIS A 501 0.46 2.26 32.39
N ALA A 502 0.14 2.79 31.19
CA ALA A 502 -0.79 2.15 30.26
C ALA A 502 -0.33 0.74 29.84
N LEU A 503 0.98 0.52 29.64
CA LEU A 503 1.56 -0.80 29.38
C LEU A 503 1.31 -1.80 30.52
N ASN A 504 1.37 -1.35 31.77
CA ASN A 504 1.15 -2.22 32.94
C ASN A 504 -0.33 -2.63 33.11
N THR A 505 -1.28 -1.85 32.57
CA THR A 505 -2.72 -2.16 32.63
C THR A 505 -3.24 -3.01 31.47
N LEU A 506 -2.46 -3.18 30.39
CA LEU A 506 -2.83 -4.00 29.23
C LEU A 506 -2.98 -5.51 29.54
N GLU A 507 -2.63 -5.96 30.75
CA GLU A 507 -2.78 -7.35 31.20
C GLU A 507 -4.26 -7.81 31.38
N HIS A 508 -5.24 -6.90 31.25
CA HIS A 508 -6.66 -7.25 31.37
C HIS A 508 -7.43 -7.11 30.06
N ARG A 509 -7.51 -8.19 29.28
CA ARG A 509 -8.39 -8.27 28.10
C ARG A 509 -9.86 -8.15 28.53
N LYS A 510 -10.50 -7.02 28.20
CA LYS A 510 -11.97 -6.91 28.18
C LYS A 510 -12.47 -6.95 26.73
N THR A 511 -13.56 -7.70 26.51
CA THR A 511 -14.32 -7.72 25.26
C THR A 511 -15.48 -6.73 25.35
N VAL A 512 -15.90 -6.18 24.20
CA VAL A 512 -17.03 -5.23 24.11
C VAL A 512 -18.38 -5.95 24.08
N GLU A 513 -18.39 -7.26 23.85
CA GLU A 513 -19.58 -8.08 24.06
C GLU A 513 -20.04 -7.93 25.51
N GLY A 514 -21.17 -7.25 25.70
CA GLY A 514 -21.88 -7.27 26.96
C GLY A 514 -22.17 -8.73 27.29
N TYR A 515 -21.51 -9.27 28.31
CA TYR A 515 -21.87 -10.57 28.86
C TYR A 515 -23.36 -10.52 29.21
N HIS A 516 -24.19 -11.16 28.38
CA HIS A 516 -25.60 -11.39 28.72
C HIS A 516 -25.62 -12.42 29.84
N GLY A 517 -25.76 -11.92 31.07
CA GLY A 517 -25.74 -12.72 32.28
C GLY A 517 -25.11 -11.98 33.45
N LYS A 518 -25.52 -10.74 33.73
CA LYS A 518 -25.30 -10.18 35.07
C LYS A 518 -26.32 -10.81 36.01
N LEU A 519 -25.87 -11.72 36.86
CA LEU A 519 -26.58 -12.04 38.10
C LEU A 519 -26.56 -10.78 38.96
N ASP A 520 -27.72 -10.37 39.46
CA ASP A 520 -27.83 -9.25 40.40
C ASP A 520 -26.94 -9.48 41.61
N ALA A 521 -26.25 -8.42 42.03
CA ALA A 521 -25.39 -8.45 43.21
C ALA A 521 -26.24 -8.73 44.46
N GLY A 522 -26.20 -9.97 44.95
CA GLY A 522 -26.85 -10.34 46.22
C GLY A 522 -27.43 -11.76 46.32
N SER A 523 -27.43 -12.58 45.27
CA SER A 523 -28.11 -13.89 45.29
C SER A 523 -27.23 -15.11 45.65
N GLY A 524 -26.09 -14.91 46.31
CA GLY A 524 -25.22 -16.00 46.79
C GLY A 524 -25.14 -16.04 48.31
N SER A 525 -26.05 -16.78 48.95
CA SER A 525 -26.06 -16.95 50.41
C SER A 525 -25.03 -18.00 50.89
N LYS A 526 -24.25 -17.61 51.92
CA LYS A 526 -23.44 -18.40 52.87
C LYS A 526 -22.31 -19.30 52.35
N SER A 527 -21.13 -19.08 52.95
CA SER A 527 -19.88 -19.83 52.77
C SER A 527 -19.98 -21.29 53.23
N SER A 528 -19.76 -22.24 52.32
CA SER A 528 -19.30 -23.60 52.65
C SER A 528 -17.78 -23.64 52.45
N GLY A 529 -17.03 -23.85 53.53
CA GLY A 529 -15.58 -23.69 53.57
C GLY A 529 -14.76 -24.73 52.80
N THR A 530 -14.75 -24.67 51.47
CA THR A 530 -13.80 -25.39 50.60
C THR A 530 -13.31 -24.53 49.42
N TYR A 531 -12.08 -24.81 48.95
CA TYR A 531 -11.24 -24.00 48.05
C TYR A 531 -11.64 -24.03 46.55
N ALA A 532 -12.91 -24.19 46.21
CA ALA A 532 -13.36 -24.11 44.82
C ALA A 532 -14.75 -23.48 44.73
N LYS A 533 -14.88 -22.41 43.94
CA LYS A 533 -16.17 -21.87 43.52
C LYS A 533 -16.51 -22.39 42.13
N GLN A 534 -17.69 -22.98 41.99
CA GLN A 534 -18.42 -23.05 40.73
C GLN A 534 -19.42 -21.89 40.70
N CYS A 535 -19.56 -21.32 39.49
CA CYS A 535 -20.01 -19.97 39.12
C CYS A 535 -20.78 -19.14 40.16
#